data_AF-A0AA38G710-F1
#
_entry.id   AF-A0AA38G710-F1
#
_cell.length_a   1.000
_cell.length_b   1.000
_cell.length_c   1.000
_cell.angle_alpha   90.00
_cell.angle_beta   90.00
_cell.angle_gamma   90.00
#
_symmetry.space_group_name_H-M   'P 1'
#
loop_
_entity.id
_entity.type
_entity.pdbx_description
1 polymer ?
#
loop_
_entity_poly.entity_id
_entity_poly.type
_entity_poly.pdbx_seq_one_letter_code
_entity_poly.pdbx_strand_id
1 'polypeptide(L)'
;YLGYDMQGSVNYNIISPGDLAKNVLNTAGWSQLLCSEKKRDQAAEVAVVFIGNKLRSQDISRKRDTNAELIELLEGSLEESNFSVAFPYVASSEERGSIANTLLSGFMEHCDHGLQNIEIAVVAPCFVEGTNIKKLPDLKAVNDYVNEKKQLRTGKVTNLIFVCSDKSSAIKESGRTQMESKNLARILMDLKQSGILYSVLYASDPYEMAPYLRFEKLEKHLISNAPGNAFVNATYCDSVCQSKASILEGLLV
;
A
#
# COMPACT_ATOMS: atom_id res chain seq x y z
N TYR A 1 26.97 2.55 25.25
CA TYR A 1 27.05 1.65 24.08
C TYR A 1 25.82 0.76 24.09
N LEU A 2 24.80 1.11 23.32
CA LEU A 2 23.67 0.21 22.99
C LEU A 2 23.55 0.22 21.48
N GLY A 3 24.30 -0.66 20.84
CA GLY A 3 24.12 -0.99 19.43
C GLY A 3 22.89 -1.88 19.33
N TYR A 4 21.75 -1.29 18.97
CA TYR A 4 20.74 -2.05 18.26
C TYR A 4 21.27 -2.17 16.83
N ASP A 5 21.57 -3.38 16.38
CA ASP A 5 21.65 -3.66 14.95
C ASP A 5 20.29 -3.26 14.35
N MET A 6 20.24 -2.10 13.71
CA MET A 6 19.06 -1.58 13.02
C MET A 6 18.99 -2.26 11.65
N GLN A 7 18.90 -3.58 11.67
CA GLN A 7 18.81 -4.40 10.48
C GLN A 7 17.36 -4.42 10.01
N GLY A 8 17.17 -4.29 8.69
CA GLY A 8 15.85 -4.42 8.12
C GLY A 8 15.30 -5.83 8.28
N SER A 9 13.97 -5.97 8.18
CA SER A 9 13.31 -7.24 8.50
C SER A 9 12.07 -7.47 7.65
N VAL A 10 11.83 -8.73 7.27
CA VAL A 10 10.57 -9.17 6.67
C VAL A 10 9.73 -9.86 7.74
N ASN A 11 8.55 -9.30 8.04
CA ASN A 11 7.63 -9.85 9.03
C ASN A 11 6.48 -10.61 8.34
N TYR A 12 6.58 -11.94 8.33
CA TYR A 12 5.60 -12.83 7.71
C TYR A 12 4.34 -13.10 8.55
N ASN A 13 4.20 -12.47 9.72
CA ASN A 13 2.96 -12.59 10.49
C ASN A 13 1.81 -11.86 9.78
N ILE A 14 0.61 -12.43 9.89
CA ILE A 14 -0.60 -11.76 9.42
C ILE A 14 -0.90 -10.59 10.35
N ILE A 15 -1.04 -9.39 9.80
CA ILE A 15 -1.25 -8.15 10.57
C ILE A 15 -2.53 -7.43 10.14
N SER A 16 -3.27 -6.85 11.08
CA SER A 16 -4.43 -6.02 10.74
C SER A 16 -4.00 -4.67 10.17
N PRO A 17 -4.80 -4.01 9.31
CA PRO A 17 -4.51 -2.66 8.84
C PRO A 17 -4.34 -1.65 9.99
N GLY A 18 -5.15 -1.77 11.05
CA GLY A 18 -5.10 -0.88 12.22
C GLY A 18 -3.81 -1.05 13.05
N ASP A 19 -3.32 -2.28 13.19
CA ASP A 19 -2.08 -2.56 13.92
C ASP A 19 -0.82 -2.26 13.10
N LEU A 20 -0.95 -2.11 11.78
CA LEU A 20 0.20 -1.96 10.88
C LEU A 20 1.04 -0.73 11.21
N ALA A 21 0.43 0.44 11.37
CA ALA A 21 1.15 1.68 11.66
C ALA A 21 1.96 1.58 12.97
N LYS A 22 1.35 1.03 14.02
CA LYS A 22 1.99 0.78 15.31
C LYS A 22 3.18 -0.17 15.18
N ASN A 23 3.02 -1.27 14.45
CA ASN A 23 4.10 -2.23 14.24
C ASN A 23 5.25 -1.62 13.45
N VAL A 24 4.95 -0.84 12.41
CA VAL A 24 5.96 -0.11 11.63
C VAL A 24 6.75 0.83 12.54
N LEU A 25 6.09 1.68 13.33
CA LEU A 25 6.77 2.64 14.23
C LEU A 25 7.69 1.97 15.27
N ASN A 26 7.29 0.79 15.74
CA ASN A 26 8.06 -0.02 16.69
C ASN A 26 9.19 -0.82 16.03
N THR A 27 9.22 -0.90 14.70
CA THR A 27 10.18 -1.69 13.94
C THR A 27 11.15 -0.80 13.19
N ALA A 28 12.39 -1.27 12.99
CA ALA A 28 13.36 -0.67 12.08
C ALA A 28 13.54 0.86 12.24
N GLY A 29 13.40 1.40 13.46
CA GLY A 29 13.65 2.82 13.76
C GLY A 29 12.64 3.84 13.21
N TRP A 30 11.49 3.42 12.67
CA TRP A 30 10.52 4.34 12.05
C TRP A 30 9.93 5.38 13.00
N SER A 31 9.76 5.07 14.29
CA SER A 31 9.38 6.07 15.30
C SER A 31 10.40 7.21 15.41
N GLN A 32 11.70 6.92 15.29
CA GLN A 32 12.75 7.93 15.31
C GLN A 32 12.77 8.76 14.01
N LEU A 33 12.35 8.15 12.91
CA LEU A 33 12.26 8.78 11.59
C LEU A 33 11.06 9.73 11.47
N LEU A 34 9.90 9.31 11.99
CA LEU A 34 8.63 10.01 11.79
C LEU A 34 8.21 10.87 12.99
N CYS A 35 8.48 10.45 14.22
CA CYS A 35 7.99 11.15 15.41
C CYS A 35 9.02 12.07 16.08
N SER A 36 10.30 12.00 15.72
CA SER A 36 11.34 12.76 16.41
C SER A 36 11.40 14.22 15.94
N GLU A 37 11.28 15.17 16.87
CA GLU A 37 11.59 16.59 16.62
C GLU A 37 13.11 16.84 16.49
N LYS A 38 13.91 15.95 17.07
CA LYS A 38 15.38 16.08 17.09
C LYS A 38 16.00 15.15 16.06
N LYS A 39 16.73 15.78 15.14
CA LYS A 39 17.54 15.10 14.12
C LYS A 39 18.60 14.24 14.80
N ARG A 40 18.84 13.07 14.24
CA ARG A 40 20.13 12.39 14.38
C ARG A 40 20.85 12.53 13.05
N ASP A 41 22.16 12.71 13.08
CA ASP A 41 23.02 12.79 11.89
C ASP A 41 22.98 11.49 11.03
N GLN A 42 22.23 10.47 11.47
CA GLN A 42 22.08 9.16 10.83
C GLN A 42 20.61 8.75 10.59
N ALA A 43 19.63 9.65 10.76
CA ALA A 43 18.23 9.34 10.45
C ALA A 43 18.01 9.35 8.92
N ALA A 44 17.12 8.48 8.41
CA ALA A 44 16.77 8.49 6.99
C ALA A 44 16.18 9.87 6.58
N GLU A 45 16.60 10.38 5.44
CA GLU A 45 16.12 11.64 4.86
C GLU A 45 14.83 11.41 4.05
N VAL A 46 14.66 10.18 3.54
CA VAL A 46 13.50 9.73 2.77
C VAL A 46 12.96 8.42 3.34
N ALA A 47 11.66 8.39 3.63
CA ALA A 47 10.89 7.20 3.94
C ALA A 47 9.98 6.88 2.75
N VAL A 48 10.06 5.67 2.21
CA VAL A 48 9.17 5.22 1.12
C VAL A 48 8.23 4.15 1.65
N VAL A 49 6.93 4.36 1.49
CA VAL A 49 5.89 3.37 1.75
C VAL A 49 5.42 2.82 0.41
N PHE A 50 5.83 1.59 0.12
CA PHE A 50 5.41 0.85 -1.06
C PHE A 50 4.24 -0.07 -0.72
N ILE A 51 3.09 0.17 -1.34
CA ILE A 51 1.85 -0.58 -1.14
C ILE A 51 1.65 -1.51 -2.34
N GLY A 52 1.91 -2.80 -2.10
CA GLY A 52 1.76 -3.88 -3.07
C GLY A 52 0.32 -4.40 -3.15
N ASN A 53 0.02 -5.23 -4.14
CA ASN A 53 -1.26 -5.95 -4.24
C ASN A 53 -1.10 -7.44 -4.61
N LYS A 54 0.15 -7.90 -4.75
CA LYS A 54 0.46 -9.26 -5.19
C LYS A 54 0.55 -10.29 -4.08
N LEU A 55 1.01 -9.91 -2.89
CA LEU A 55 1.05 -10.83 -1.74
C LEU A 55 -0.24 -10.70 -0.94
N ARG A 56 -0.90 -11.83 -0.66
CA ARG A 56 -2.13 -11.89 0.13
C ARG A 56 -1.96 -12.87 1.27
N SER A 57 -2.60 -12.59 2.41
CA SER A 57 -2.62 -13.50 3.56
C SER A 57 -3.15 -14.90 3.22
N GLN A 58 -4.03 -15.01 2.22
CA GLN A 58 -4.57 -16.28 1.73
C GLN A 58 -3.49 -17.16 1.04
N ASP A 59 -2.43 -16.54 0.51
CA ASP A 59 -1.37 -17.23 -0.24
C ASP A 59 -0.47 -18.05 0.68
N ILE A 60 -0.39 -17.72 1.98
CA ILE A 60 0.36 -18.49 2.99
C ILE A 60 -0.09 -19.96 3.01
N SER A 61 -1.39 -20.19 2.85
CA SER A 61 -1.98 -21.54 2.84
C SER A 61 -1.86 -22.26 1.49
N ARG A 62 -1.60 -21.51 0.41
CA ARG A 62 -1.61 -22.00 -0.97
C ARG A 62 -0.20 -22.01 -1.54
N LYS A 63 0.50 -23.14 -1.39
CA LYS A 63 1.85 -23.40 -1.93
C LYS A 63 2.07 -23.12 -3.43
N ARG A 64 1.03 -22.82 -4.22
CA ARG A 64 1.11 -22.72 -5.69
C ARG A 64 1.16 -21.30 -6.27
N ASP A 65 0.85 -20.25 -5.50
CA ASP A 65 0.69 -18.88 -6.05
C ASP A 65 1.53 -17.80 -5.34
N THR A 66 2.49 -18.19 -4.50
CA THR A 66 3.42 -17.22 -3.88
C THR A 66 4.37 -16.64 -4.92
N ASN A 67 4.41 -15.31 -5.02
CA ASN A 67 5.31 -14.56 -5.90
C ASN A 67 6.77 -14.68 -5.42
N ALA A 68 7.43 -15.79 -5.76
CA ALA A 68 8.78 -16.12 -5.28
C ALA A 68 9.82 -15.01 -5.56
N GLU A 69 9.79 -14.40 -6.75
CA GLU A 69 10.69 -13.28 -7.11
C GLU A 69 10.48 -12.04 -6.21
N LEU A 70 9.24 -11.76 -5.82
CA LEU A 70 8.96 -10.65 -4.91
C LEU A 70 9.42 -10.98 -3.48
N ILE A 71 9.19 -12.21 -3.02
CA ILE A 71 9.66 -12.66 -1.71
C ILE A 71 11.19 -12.60 -1.64
N GLU A 72 11.88 -13.13 -2.66
CA GLU A 72 13.33 -13.09 -2.77
C GLU A 72 13.86 -11.64 -2.81
N LEU A 73 13.16 -10.73 -3.50
CA LEU A 73 13.49 -9.30 -3.48
C LEU A 73 13.33 -8.69 -2.08
N LEU A 74 12.25 -9.02 -1.36
CA LEU A 74 12.01 -8.52 -0.01
C LEU A 74 13.07 -9.03 0.98
N GLU A 75 13.34 -10.33 0.97
CA GLU A 75 14.37 -10.96 1.81
C GLU A 75 15.75 -10.39 1.46
N GLY A 76 16.17 -10.46 0.20
CA GLY A 76 17.51 -10.03 -0.20
C GLY A 76 17.75 -8.52 -0.11
N SER A 77 16.74 -7.67 -0.37
CA SER A 77 16.97 -6.22 -0.46
C SER A 77 16.63 -5.44 0.79
N LEU A 78 15.72 -5.94 1.63
CA LEU A 78 15.29 -5.23 2.84
C LEU A 78 16.04 -5.73 4.08
N GLU A 79 16.43 -7.01 4.16
CA GLU A 79 17.27 -7.51 5.27
C GLU A 79 18.68 -6.91 5.26
N GLU A 80 19.17 -6.53 4.07
CA GLU A 80 20.46 -5.84 3.91
C GLU A 80 20.38 -4.32 4.12
N SER A 81 19.18 -3.75 4.31
CA SER A 81 18.97 -2.31 4.41
C SER A 81 18.82 -1.86 5.87
N ASN A 82 19.46 -0.74 6.23
CA ASN A 82 19.20 -0.10 7.51
C ASN A 82 17.80 0.54 7.46
N PHE A 83 16.99 0.30 8.50
CA PHE A 83 15.65 0.89 8.68
C PHE A 83 14.52 0.42 7.77
N SER A 84 14.74 -0.56 6.89
CA SER A 84 13.68 -1.04 6.00
C SER A 84 12.89 -2.21 6.60
N VAL A 85 11.59 -2.28 6.34
CA VAL A 85 10.73 -3.34 6.89
C VAL A 85 9.68 -3.76 5.86
N ALA A 86 9.32 -5.04 5.85
CA ALA A 86 8.23 -5.55 5.03
C ALA A 86 7.16 -6.23 5.89
N PHE A 87 5.89 -5.98 5.55
CA PHE A 87 4.71 -6.68 6.05
C PHE A 87 3.96 -7.29 4.86
N PRO A 88 4.36 -8.49 4.41
CA PRO A 88 3.83 -9.11 3.20
C PRO A 88 2.38 -9.55 3.27
N TYR A 89 1.83 -9.67 4.49
CA TYR A 89 0.52 -10.28 4.72
C TYR A 89 -0.34 -9.42 5.64
N VAL A 90 -0.85 -8.31 5.10
CA VAL A 90 -1.89 -7.53 5.76
C VAL A 90 -3.24 -8.24 5.59
N ALA A 91 -4.01 -8.36 6.66
CA ALA A 91 -5.32 -8.99 6.68
C ALA A 91 -6.40 -8.07 6.10
N SER A 92 -7.38 -8.65 5.42
CA SER A 92 -8.62 -7.93 5.12
C SER A 92 -9.34 -7.63 6.43
N SER A 93 -9.64 -6.36 6.70
CA SER A 93 -10.50 -5.93 7.80
C SER A 93 -11.92 -5.69 7.29
N GLU A 94 -12.86 -5.47 8.20
CA GLU A 94 -14.19 -4.92 7.88
C GLU A 94 -14.11 -3.41 7.63
N GLU A 95 -13.09 -2.75 8.19
CA GLU A 95 -12.79 -1.34 7.97
C GLU A 95 -12.38 -1.11 6.52
N ARG A 96 -13.32 -0.52 5.76
CA ARG A 96 -13.09 -0.11 4.37
C ARG A 96 -12.28 1.17 4.37
N GLY A 97 -10.97 1.05 4.20
CA GLY A 97 -10.05 2.18 4.12
C GLY A 97 -8.88 1.90 3.19
N SER A 98 -8.35 2.94 2.55
CA SER A 98 -7.05 2.85 1.87
C SER A 98 -5.97 2.58 2.90
N ILE A 99 -5.15 1.55 2.72
CA ILE A 99 -4.00 1.30 3.62
C ILE A 99 -3.09 2.51 3.72
N ALA A 100 -2.95 3.29 2.66
CA ALA A 100 -2.17 4.51 2.68
C ALA A 100 -2.73 5.52 3.71
N ASN A 101 -4.07 5.66 3.77
CA ASN A 101 -4.75 6.52 4.74
C ASN A 101 -4.67 5.95 6.16
N THR A 102 -4.85 4.65 6.33
CA THR A 102 -4.74 3.98 7.62
C THR A 102 -3.34 4.13 8.20
N LEU A 103 -2.31 3.93 7.37
CA LEU A 103 -0.92 4.15 7.76
C LEU A 103 -0.66 5.61 8.12
N LEU A 104 -1.05 6.56 7.27
CA LEU A 104 -0.81 7.97 7.54
C LEU A 104 -1.48 8.42 8.85
N SER A 105 -2.75 8.06 9.03
CA SER A 105 -3.51 8.41 10.24
C SER A 105 -2.89 7.75 11.47
N GLY A 106 -2.56 6.46 11.37
CA GLY A 106 -1.90 5.74 12.46
C GLY A 106 -0.54 6.32 12.83
N PHE A 107 0.25 6.82 11.86
CA PHE A 107 1.49 7.55 12.14
C PHE A 107 1.23 8.87 12.85
N MET A 108 0.24 9.65 12.40
CA MET A 108 -0.13 10.91 13.04
C MET A 108 -0.62 10.74 14.47
N GLU A 109 -1.40 9.68 14.73
CA GLU A 109 -1.96 9.38 16.06
C GLU A 109 -0.90 8.90 17.06
N HIS A 110 0.11 8.17 16.60
CA HIS A 110 1.15 7.60 17.47
C HIS A 110 2.31 8.57 17.75
N CYS A 111 2.45 9.66 16.98
CA CYS A 111 3.44 10.69 17.26
C CYS A 111 2.80 11.82 18.09
N ASP A 112 3.36 12.15 19.26
CA ASP A 112 2.80 13.13 20.23
C ASP A 112 2.49 14.52 19.63
N HIS A 113 3.21 14.91 18.56
CA HIS A 113 3.03 16.17 17.85
C HIS A 113 2.59 15.98 16.39
N GLY A 114 2.14 14.78 16.01
CA GLY A 114 1.88 14.40 14.63
C GLY A 114 3.14 14.47 13.78
N LEU A 115 2.98 14.74 12.47
CA LEU A 115 4.06 14.74 11.48
C LEU A 115 4.52 16.17 11.12
N GLN A 116 4.76 17.03 12.12
CA GLN A 116 4.97 18.49 11.94
C GLN A 116 6.21 18.89 11.12
N ASN A 117 7.12 17.97 10.79
CA ASN A 117 8.30 18.22 9.94
C ASN A 117 8.44 17.17 8.82
N ILE A 118 7.31 16.68 8.30
CA ILE A 118 7.29 15.70 7.22
C ILE A 118 6.59 16.27 5.99
N GLU A 119 7.28 16.22 4.86
CA GLU A 119 6.67 16.47 3.56
C GLU A 119 6.16 15.16 2.99
N ILE A 120 4.87 15.11 2.68
CA ILE A 120 4.22 13.91 2.16
C ILE A 120 4.10 14.03 0.64
N ALA A 121 4.61 13.03 -0.06
CA ALA A 121 4.47 12.87 -1.49
C ALA A 121 3.73 11.57 -1.82
N VAL A 122 2.96 11.57 -2.91
CA VAL A 122 2.14 10.42 -3.30
C VAL A 122 2.23 10.18 -4.80
N VAL A 123 2.50 8.95 -5.20
CA VAL A 123 2.49 8.49 -6.59
C VAL A 123 1.14 7.84 -6.90
N ALA A 124 0.52 8.23 -8.02
CA ALA A 124 -0.69 7.56 -8.49
C ALA A 124 -0.44 6.04 -8.68
N PRO A 125 -1.43 5.16 -8.38
CA PRO A 125 -2.81 5.44 -8.03
C PRO A 125 -3.10 5.59 -6.53
N CYS A 126 -2.08 5.75 -5.67
CA CYS A 126 -2.35 5.99 -4.25
C CYS A 126 -3.27 7.20 -4.07
N PHE A 127 -4.23 7.06 -3.16
CA PHE A 127 -4.99 8.17 -2.63
C PHE A 127 -4.71 8.29 -1.14
N VAL A 128 -4.23 9.46 -0.75
CA VAL A 128 -3.96 9.84 0.63
C VAL A 128 -4.72 11.13 0.92
N GLU A 129 -5.48 11.13 2.02
CA GLU A 129 -6.26 12.28 2.49
C GLU A 129 -5.36 13.23 3.29
N GLY A 130 -5.51 14.53 3.06
CA GLY A 130 -4.78 15.55 3.80
C GLY A 130 -4.53 16.83 3.02
N THR A 131 -4.14 17.87 3.74
CA THR A 131 -3.69 19.15 3.16
C THR A 131 -2.18 19.10 2.93
N ASN A 132 -1.67 19.77 1.88
CA ASN A 132 -0.24 19.87 1.54
C ASN A 132 0.46 18.57 1.10
N ILE A 133 -0.25 17.69 0.39
CA ILE A 133 0.33 16.47 -0.20
C ILE A 133 0.84 16.76 -1.62
N LYS A 134 2.13 16.51 -1.88
CA LYS A 134 2.73 16.65 -3.22
C LYS A 134 2.37 15.42 -4.08
N LYS A 135 1.70 15.65 -5.21
CA LYS A 135 1.38 14.56 -6.15
C LYS A 135 2.52 14.37 -7.14
N LEU A 136 3.01 13.13 -7.26
CA LEU A 136 4.01 12.71 -8.21
C LEU A 136 3.32 11.89 -9.32
N PRO A 137 3.56 12.20 -10.61
CA PRO A 137 2.85 11.57 -11.71
C PRO A 137 3.22 10.10 -11.93
N ASP A 138 4.47 9.72 -11.66
CA ASP A 138 4.99 8.38 -11.91
C ASP A 138 6.23 8.06 -11.07
N LEU A 139 6.79 6.86 -11.24
CA LEU A 139 8.01 6.42 -10.57
C LEU A 139 9.26 7.20 -10.97
N LYS A 140 9.29 7.78 -12.18
CA LYS A 140 10.43 8.61 -12.60
C LYS A 140 10.48 9.91 -11.79
N ALA A 141 9.32 10.50 -11.55
CA ALA A 141 9.19 11.68 -10.70
C ALA A 141 9.58 11.41 -9.23
N VAL A 142 9.53 10.17 -8.76
CA VAL A 142 10.08 9.79 -7.44
C VAL A 142 11.59 10.00 -7.42
N ASN A 143 12.31 9.52 -8.43
CA ASN A 143 13.75 9.71 -8.51
C ASN A 143 14.12 11.20 -8.63
N ASP A 144 13.40 11.96 -9.45
CA ASP A 144 13.61 13.41 -9.57
C ASP A 144 13.37 14.12 -8.22
N TYR A 145 12.32 13.73 -7.50
CA TYR A 145 12.00 14.23 -6.16
C TYR A 145 13.09 13.88 -5.14
N VAL A 146 13.55 12.62 -5.09
CA VAL A 146 14.62 12.19 -4.19
C VAL A 146 15.91 12.96 -4.46
N ASN A 147 16.26 13.17 -5.74
CA ASN A 147 17.45 13.94 -6.12
C ASN A 147 17.32 15.42 -5.75
N GLU A 148 16.13 16.02 -5.91
CA GLU A 148 15.81 17.38 -5.45
C GLU A 148 16.05 17.49 -3.93
N LYS A 149 15.54 16.54 -3.14
CA LYS A 149 15.70 16.55 -1.67
C LYS A 149 17.15 16.34 -1.24
N LYS A 150 17.87 15.45 -1.91
CA LYS A 150 19.31 15.25 -1.68
C LYS A 150 20.11 16.55 -1.90
N GLN A 151 19.84 17.26 -3.00
CA GLN A 151 20.57 18.50 -3.34
C GLN A 151 20.27 19.63 -2.36
N LEU A 152 19.01 19.72 -1.94
CA LEU A 152 18.60 20.73 -0.99
C LEU A 152 19.23 20.54 0.39
N ARG A 153 19.74 19.32 0.72
CA ARG A 153 20.23 18.92 2.06
C ARG A 153 19.48 19.67 3.16
N THR A 154 18.16 19.73 3.00
CA THR A 154 17.29 20.53 3.86
C THR A 154 17.17 19.73 5.12
N GLY A 155 18.20 19.79 5.96
CA GLY A 155 18.34 18.87 7.07
C GLY A 155 17.18 18.92 8.06
N LYS A 156 16.17 19.77 7.86
CA LYS A 156 15.01 20.02 8.72
C LYS A 156 13.76 19.17 8.42
N VAL A 157 13.65 18.47 7.28
CA VAL A 157 12.39 17.80 6.87
C VAL A 157 12.64 16.36 6.42
N THR A 158 11.96 15.40 7.04
CA THR A 158 11.88 14.00 6.56
C THR A 158 10.85 13.95 5.43
N ASN A 159 11.12 13.23 4.35
CA ASN A 159 10.18 13.12 3.24
C ASN A 159 9.51 11.74 3.26
N LEU A 160 8.19 11.69 3.35
CA LEU A 160 7.41 10.46 3.34
C LEU A 160 6.73 10.29 1.97
N ILE A 161 7.08 9.23 1.24
CA ILE A 161 6.60 8.99 -0.13
C ILE A 161 5.73 7.75 -0.15
N PHE A 162 4.47 7.87 -0.53
CA PHE A 162 3.57 6.73 -0.77
C PHE A 162 3.58 6.33 -2.25
N VAL A 163 3.81 5.05 -2.51
CA VAL A 163 3.80 4.46 -3.85
C VAL A 163 2.86 3.25 -3.84
N CYS A 164 1.83 3.26 -4.68
CA CYS A 164 0.89 2.15 -4.78
C CYS A 164 1.13 1.40 -6.08
N SER A 165 1.08 0.07 -6.02
CA SER A 165 1.07 -0.75 -7.22
C SER A 165 -0.26 -0.58 -7.95
N ASP A 166 -0.19 -0.37 -9.26
CA ASP A 166 -1.38 -0.27 -10.09
C ASP A 166 -2.18 -1.59 -10.06
N LYS A 167 -3.46 -1.48 -9.73
CA LYS A 167 -4.39 -2.60 -9.61
C LYS A 167 -5.08 -2.93 -10.94
N SER A 168 -4.91 -2.08 -11.98
CA SER A 168 -5.61 -2.16 -13.27
C SER A 168 -5.20 -3.35 -14.18
N SER A 169 -4.21 -4.17 -13.78
CA SER A 169 -3.70 -5.27 -14.60
C SER A 169 -4.23 -6.67 -14.21
N ALA A 170 -5.28 -6.76 -13.39
CA ALA A 170 -5.89 -8.05 -13.02
C ALA A 170 -6.68 -8.74 -14.15
N ILE A 171 -6.96 -8.05 -15.26
CA ILE A 171 -7.58 -8.65 -16.45
C ILE A 171 -6.61 -8.54 -17.63
N LYS A 172 -5.67 -9.47 -17.66
CA LYS A 172 -5.20 -10.15 -18.88
C LYS A 172 -4.50 -11.43 -18.43
N GLU A 173 -5.11 -12.56 -18.80
CA GLU A 173 -4.44 -13.85 -18.89
C GLU A 173 -3.07 -13.66 -19.57
N SER A 174 -2.07 -14.39 -19.07
CA SER A 174 -0.64 -14.36 -19.44
C SER A 174 0.27 -13.48 -18.55
N GLY A 175 0.80 -14.09 -17.48
CA GLY A 175 2.20 -13.94 -17.08
C GLY A 175 2.72 -12.59 -16.55
N ARG A 176 1.87 -11.66 -16.12
CA ARG A 176 2.30 -10.32 -15.66
C ARG A 176 2.48 -10.18 -14.14
N THR A 177 3.12 -11.18 -13.56
CA THR A 177 3.64 -11.19 -12.18
C THR A 177 4.74 -10.14 -11.94
N GLN A 178 5.35 -9.65 -13.03
CA GLN A 178 6.59 -8.87 -12.99
C GLN A 178 6.48 -7.40 -12.57
N MET A 179 5.32 -6.76 -12.55
CA MET A 179 5.29 -5.28 -12.45
C MET A 179 5.56 -4.77 -11.02
N GLU A 180 5.09 -5.47 -9.99
CA GLU A 180 5.29 -5.06 -8.60
C GLU A 180 6.76 -5.20 -8.18
N SER A 181 7.34 -6.40 -8.34
CA SER A 181 8.76 -6.65 -8.03
C SER A 181 9.68 -5.71 -8.81
N LYS A 182 9.42 -5.48 -10.11
CA LYS A 182 10.21 -4.54 -10.92
C LYS A 182 10.09 -3.10 -10.42
N ASN A 183 8.90 -2.66 -10.04
CA ASN A 183 8.69 -1.31 -9.53
C ASN A 183 9.41 -1.11 -8.19
N LEU A 184 9.27 -2.06 -7.26
CA LEU A 184 9.96 -2.02 -5.98
C LEU A 184 11.48 -2.08 -6.17
N ALA A 185 11.98 -3.02 -6.98
CA ALA A 185 13.40 -3.14 -7.29
C ALA A 185 13.96 -1.86 -7.91
N ARG A 186 13.22 -1.25 -8.83
CA ARG A 186 13.60 0.03 -9.43
C ARG A 186 13.72 1.15 -8.39
N ILE A 187 12.74 1.29 -7.51
CA ILE A 187 12.79 2.30 -6.43
C ILE A 187 14.00 2.05 -5.53
N LEU A 188 14.24 0.81 -5.11
CA LEU A 188 15.38 0.45 -4.28
C LEU A 188 16.71 0.75 -4.98
N MET A 189 16.83 0.43 -6.27
CA MET A 189 18.01 0.77 -7.07
C MET A 189 18.23 2.28 -7.19
N ASP A 190 17.18 3.04 -7.51
CA ASP A 190 17.23 4.49 -7.65
C ASP A 190 17.63 5.16 -6.32
N LEU A 191 17.04 4.72 -5.19
CA LEU A 191 17.41 5.17 -3.85
C LEU A 191 18.87 4.85 -3.53
N LYS A 192 19.32 3.62 -3.78
CA LYS A 192 20.71 3.20 -3.55
C LYS A 192 21.70 4.00 -4.39
N GLN A 193 21.40 4.22 -5.67
CA GLN A 193 22.24 5.03 -6.57
C GLN A 193 22.25 6.51 -6.19
N SER A 194 21.15 7.02 -5.66
CA SER A 194 21.10 8.39 -5.15
C SER A 194 22.03 8.57 -3.94
N GLY A 195 22.34 7.53 -3.17
CA GLY A 195 23.18 7.60 -1.98
C GLY A 195 22.60 8.45 -0.85
N ILE A 196 21.28 8.75 -0.92
CA ILE A 196 20.53 9.38 0.17
C ILE A 196 20.34 8.37 1.31
N LEU A 197 20.22 8.82 2.55
CA LEU A 197 19.79 7.93 3.62
C LEU A 197 18.29 7.66 3.45
N TYR A 198 17.91 6.40 3.25
CA TYR A 198 16.52 6.02 3.00
C TYR A 198 16.05 4.89 3.91
N SER A 199 14.75 4.78 4.05
CA SER A 199 14.04 3.67 4.69
C SER A 199 12.86 3.27 3.80
N VAL A 200 12.63 1.97 3.64
CA VAL A 200 11.50 1.46 2.84
C VAL A 200 10.59 0.58 3.69
N LEU A 201 9.30 0.87 3.65
CA LEU A 201 8.23 0.01 4.12
C LEU A 201 7.57 -0.66 2.92
N TYR A 202 7.57 -1.98 2.85
CA TYR A 202 6.67 -2.73 1.99
C TYR A 202 5.43 -3.17 2.80
N ALA A 203 4.23 -2.94 2.28
CA ALA A 203 3.00 -3.47 2.82
C ALA A 203 2.09 -3.99 1.71
N SER A 204 1.54 -5.19 1.85
CA SER A 204 0.51 -5.69 0.93
C SER A 204 -0.83 -4.99 1.16
N ASP A 205 -1.56 -4.67 0.11
CA ASP A 205 -2.95 -4.24 0.19
C ASP A 205 -3.92 -5.44 0.07
N PRO A 206 -4.65 -5.80 1.13
CA PRO A 206 -5.59 -6.90 1.12
C PRO A 206 -6.86 -6.58 0.30
N TYR A 207 -7.08 -5.30 -0.05
CA TYR A 207 -8.23 -4.87 -0.81
C TYR A 207 -7.88 -4.66 -2.28
N GLU A 208 -8.64 -5.28 -3.18
CA GLU A 208 -8.74 -4.78 -4.56
C GLU A 208 -9.42 -3.39 -4.50
N MET A 209 -8.69 -2.32 -4.85
CA MET A 209 -9.34 -1.07 -5.23
C MET A 209 -10.09 -1.33 -6.53
N ALA A 210 -11.33 -1.73 -6.37
CA ALA A 210 -12.41 -1.07 -7.07
C ALA A 210 -13.67 -1.23 -6.21
N PRO A 211 -14.05 -0.20 -5.43
CA PRO A 211 -15.41 -0.11 -4.94
C PRO A 211 -16.43 -0.24 -6.09
N TYR A 212 -16.01 0.04 -7.33
CA TYR A 212 -16.83 -0.07 -8.54
C TYR A 212 -16.95 -1.50 -9.13
N LEU A 213 -15.93 -2.37 -9.03
CA LEU A 213 -15.96 -3.69 -9.70
C LEU A 213 -16.72 -4.76 -8.91
N ARG A 214 -16.88 -4.61 -7.59
CA ARG A 214 -17.71 -5.54 -6.80
C ARG A 214 -19.19 -5.44 -7.17
N PHE A 215 -19.68 -4.22 -7.39
CA PHE A 215 -21.02 -4.01 -7.89
C PHE A 215 -21.13 -4.41 -9.35
N GLU A 216 -20.12 -4.19 -10.19
CA GLU A 216 -20.21 -4.62 -11.59
C GLU A 216 -20.26 -6.15 -11.75
N LYS A 217 -19.59 -6.92 -10.87
CA LYS A 217 -19.64 -8.40 -10.91
C LYS A 217 -20.94 -8.94 -10.35
N LEU A 218 -21.50 -8.28 -9.33
CA LEU A 218 -22.83 -8.59 -8.79
C LEU A 218 -23.92 -8.16 -9.77
N GLU A 219 -23.89 -6.94 -10.30
CA GLU A 219 -24.74 -6.43 -11.38
C GLU A 219 -24.63 -7.33 -12.60
N LYS A 220 -23.44 -7.69 -13.09
CA LYS A 220 -23.32 -8.63 -14.20
C LYS A 220 -23.90 -9.99 -13.85
N HIS A 221 -23.76 -10.50 -12.63
CA HIS A 221 -24.45 -11.74 -12.22
C HIS A 221 -25.97 -11.59 -12.08
N LEU A 222 -26.46 -10.39 -11.76
CA LEU A 222 -27.88 -10.08 -11.65
C LEU A 222 -28.52 -9.79 -13.02
N ILE A 223 -27.75 -9.25 -13.96
CA ILE A 223 -28.16 -8.85 -15.32
C ILE A 223 -27.94 -9.99 -16.34
N SER A 224 -26.90 -10.83 -16.17
CA SER A 224 -26.50 -11.87 -17.13
C SER A 224 -27.45 -13.07 -17.23
N ASN A 225 -28.52 -13.11 -16.43
CA ASN A 225 -29.51 -14.19 -16.51
C ASN A 225 -30.78 -13.82 -17.30
N ALA A 226 -30.79 -12.72 -18.05
CA ALA A 226 -31.87 -12.42 -18.99
C ALA A 226 -31.60 -13.12 -20.34
N PRO A 227 -32.35 -14.18 -20.71
CA PRO A 227 -32.25 -14.74 -22.04
C PRO A 227 -33.12 -13.89 -22.98
N GLY A 228 -32.47 -13.15 -23.88
CA GLY A 228 -33.12 -12.67 -25.10
C GLY A 228 -33.21 -11.15 -25.26
N ASN A 229 -32.88 -10.72 -26.48
CA ASN A 229 -33.00 -9.35 -26.97
C ASN A 229 -34.44 -8.84 -26.87
N ALA A 230 -34.75 -7.99 -25.90
CA ALA A 230 -35.93 -7.14 -25.94
C ALA A 230 -35.76 -5.93 -25.02
N PHE A 231 -35.36 -4.79 -25.59
CA PHE A 231 -35.66 -3.49 -25.00
C PHE A 231 -37.17 -3.27 -25.12
N VAL A 232 -37.93 -3.55 -24.06
CA VAL A 232 -39.35 -3.20 -23.98
C VAL A 232 -39.62 -2.69 -22.57
N ASN A 233 -40.23 -1.50 -22.48
CA ASN A 233 -40.72 -0.84 -21.27
C ASN A 233 -41.46 -1.83 -20.33
N ALA A 234 -40.75 -2.45 -19.38
CA ALA A 234 -41.32 -3.39 -18.45
C ALA A 234 -41.24 -2.85 -17.03
N THR A 235 -42.33 -2.25 -16.57
CA THR A 235 -42.67 -2.03 -15.13
C THR A 235 -43.07 -3.35 -14.45
N TYR A 236 -42.57 -4.49 -14.90
CA TYR A 236 -42.94 -5.81 -14.40
C TYR A 236 -41.72 -6.54 -13.84
N CYS A 237 -41.67 -6.66 -12.53
CA CYS A 237 -40.69 -7.43 -11.77
C CYS A 237 -41.31 -8.82 -11.52
N ASP A 238 -40.73 -9.84 -12.14
CA ASP A 238 -41.22 -11.22 -11.99
C ASP A 238 -40.96 -11.78 -10.58
N SER A 239 -41.45 -13.01 -10.32
CA SER A 239 -41.31 -13.66 -9.01
C SER A 239 -39.86 -13.86 -8.56
N VAL A 240 -38.91 -13.96 -9.49
CA VAL A 240 -37.47 -14.10 -9.18
C VAL A 240 -36.89 -12.74 -8.79
N CYS A 241 -37.28 -11.68 -9.48
CA CYS A 241 -36.96 -10.30 -9.16
C CYS A 241 -37.52 -9.89 -7.79
N GLN A 242 -38.78 -10.22 -7.48
CA GLN A 242 -39.39 -9.95 -6.16
C GLN A 242 -38.70 -10.73 -5.03
N SER A 243 -38.35 -12.00 -5.26
CA SER A 243 -37.65 -12.82 -4.26
C SER A 243 -36.26 -12.27 -3.96
N LYS A 244 -35.54 -11.77 -4.99
CA LYS A 244 -34.21 -11.17 -4.81
C LYS A 244 -34.26 -9.80 -4.15
N ALA A 245 -35.26 -8.98 -4.46
CA ALA A 245 -35.49 -7.71 -3.77
C ALA A 245 -35.79 -7.92 -2.28
N SER A 246 -36.62 -8.92 -1.94
CA SER A 246 -36.97 -9.26 -0.56
C SER A 246 -35.76 -9.72 0.27
N ILE A 247 -34.80 -10.42 -0.35
CA ILE A 247 -33.53 -10.81 0.30
C ILE A 247 -32.66 -9.57 0.56
N LEU A 248 -32.66 -8.59 -0.35
CA LEU A 248 -31.88 -7.37 -0.22
C LEU A 248 -32.42 -6.47 0.89
N GLU A 249 -33.75 -6.39 1.03
CA GLU A 249 -34.39 -5.69 2.14
C GLU A 249 -34.09 -6.37 3.49
N GLY A 250 -34.09 -7.71 3.56
CA GLY A 250 -33.74 -8.44 4.78
C GLY A 250 -32.26 -8.36 5.20
N LEU A 251 -31.36 -7.91 4.31
CA LEU A 251 -29.92 -7.70 4.59
C LEU A 251 -29.60 -6.25 4.99
N LEU A 252 -30.54 -5.32 4.79
CA LEU A 252 -30.38 -3.88 5.04
C LEU A 252 -31.23 -3.39 6.23
N VAL A 253 -31.87 -4.29 6.99
CA VAL A 253 -32.48 -4.01 8.30
C VAL A 253 -31.50 -4.32 9.43
#